data_AF-A0A7V6KFS9-F1
#
_entry.id   AF-A0A7V6KFS9-F1
#
_cell.length_a   1.000
_cell.length_b   1.000
_cell.length_c   1.000
_cell.angle_alpha   90.00
_cell.angle_beta   90.00
_cell.angle_gamma   90.00
#
_symmetry.space_group_name_H-M   'P 1'
#
loop_
_entity.id
_entity.type
_entity.pdbx_description
1 polymer ?
#
loop_
_entity_poly.entity_id
_entity_poly.type
_entity_poly.pdbx_seq_one_letter_code
_entity_poly.pdbx_strand_id
1 'polypeptide(L)'
;MTLVDILKTYWIDAELKQVEFLQETKALSILFETSERLVDPTEAERQIIELQPLVESVIFYPCEPGELMMRLKYFFRNQPADYESLVQAQRVDNTFILGPHQDAEPLLKQWNELQQFLAVNGFDGVVTIEVLSWQEIEEEIARERQQHVKNAIVSNGNGRAKAAEEVKVNRYAHKPEMVRISDILSSDGYQRVVIEGQLVTMESRRLNSGRHILDTSFYDGTGTIGVKNMYSADEFEKMNEFLKLNEYYSVTGTVQYDNFSKELLIRANRFKQAKPVPKRQDRAPVKRIELGLQTTMSEIDGIVEVDAYLKQVHAWGHPAMAITDLNSVQAFPKAYELSKQLGIKVLYGLTLRVYDDTPEL
;
A
#
# COMPACT_ATOMS: atom_id res chain seq x y z
N MET A 1 -8.54 -15.00 18.02
CA MET A 1 -8.78 -13.55 18.17
C MET A 1 -10.27 -13.35 18.16
N THR A 2 -10.85 -12.83 19.23
CA THR A 2 -12.31 -12.61 19.27
C THR A 2 -12.66 -11.30 18.55
N LEU A 3 -13.89 -11.18 18.05
CA LEU A 3 -14.41 -9.97 17.39
C LEU A 3 -14.23 -8.71 18.27
N VAL A 4 -14.24 -8.91 19.59
CA VAL A 4 -14.03 -7.88 20.62
C VAL A 4 -12.58 -7.38 20.61
N ASP A 5 -11.59 -8.23 20.30
CA ASP A 5 -10.18 -7.84 20.25
C ASP A 5 -9.88 -6.99 19.01
N ILE A 6 -10.53 -7.30 17.88
CA ILE A 6 -10.44 -6.55 16.61
C ILE A 6 -11.13 -5.18 16.73
N LEU A 7 -12.32 -5.14 17.36
CA LEU A 7 -13.04 -3.89 17.60
C LEU A 7 -12.28 -2.97 18.57
N LYS A 8 -11.58 -3.51 19.57
CA LYS A 8 -10.72 -2.73 20.46
C LYS A 8 -9.53 -2.10 19.72
N THR A 9 -8.91 -2.80 18.77
CA THR A 9 -7.79 -2.23 18.00
C THR A 9 -8.25 -1.08 17.12
N TYR A 10 -9.42 -1.21 16.49
CA TYR A 10 -10.01 -0.18 15.64
C TYR A 10 -10.55 1.03 16.44
N TRP A 11 -11.06 0.83 17.65
CA TRP A 11 -11.53 1.92 18.52
C TRP A 11 -10.38 2.73 19.12
N ILE A 12 -9.30 2.06 19.56
CA ILE A 12 -8.12 2.74 20.14
C ILE A 12 -7.41 3.60 19.09
N ASP A 13 -7.32 3.16 17.83
CA ASP A 13 -6.77 3.95 16.72
C ASP A 13 -7.64 5.16 16.35
N ALA A 14 -8.96 5.06 16.52
CA ALA A 14 -9.88 6.17 16.27
C ALA A 14 -9.84 7.22 17.40
N GLU A 15 -9.72 6.80 18.66
CA GLU A 15 -9.53 7.68 19.80
C GLU A 15 -8.16 8.38 19.75
N LEU A 16 -7.08 7.69 19.38
CA LEU A 16 -5.74 8.29 19.20
C LEU A 16 -5.72 9.39 18.15
N LYS A 17 -6.40 9.19 17.00
CA LYS A 17 -6.52 10.22 15.96
C LYS A 17 -7.41 11.40 16.37
N GLN A 18 -8.43 11.18 17.19
CA GLN A 18 -9.18 12.28 17.80
C GLN A 18 -8.35 13.06 18.82
N VAL A 19 -7.48 12.39 19.57
CA VAL A 19 -6.55 13.04 20.52
C VAL A 19 -5.48 13.84 19.78
N GLU A 20 -4.94 13.36 18.67
CA GLU A 20 -4.01 14.13 17.82
C GLU A 20 -4.67 15.39 17.24
N PHE A 21 -5.90 15.27 16.74
CA PHE A 21 -6.68 16.42 16.24
C PHE A 21 -7.00 17.44 17.35
N LEU A 22 -7.30 16.98 18.56
CA LEU A 22 -7.53 17.83 19.74
C LEU A 22 -6.24 18.49 20.25
N GLN A 23 -5.09 17.85 20.07
CA GLN A 23 -3.79 18.42 20.40
C GLN A 23 -3.36 19.50 19.39
N GLU A 24 -3.64 19.30 18.10
CA GLU A 24 -3.39 20.30 17.06
C GLU A 24 -4.27 21.55 17.23
N THR A 25 -5.55 21.38 17.56
CA THR A 25 -6.46 22.51 17.83
C THR A 25 -6.08 23.28 19.11
N LYS A 26 -5.55 22.60 20.12
CA LYS A 26 -5.04 23.23 21.35
C LYS A 26 -3.69 23.93 21.13
N ALA A 27 -2.84 23.38 20.25
CA ALA A 27 -1.61 24.03 19.83
C ALA A 27 -1.90 25.31 19.03
N LEU A 28 -2.93 25.28 18.17
CA LEU A 28 -3.40 26.44 17.42
C LEU A 28 -3.98 27.52 18.34
N SER A 29 -4.78 27.18 19.35
CA SER A 29 -5.32 28.19 20.30
C SER A 29 -4.23 28.89 21.12
N ILE A 30 -3.15 28.19 21.45
CA ILE A 30 -1.99 28.76 22.14
C ILE A 30 -1.20 29.69 21.20
N LEU A 31 -1.06 29.31 19.93
CA LEU A 31 -0.33 30.09 18.92
C LEU A 31 -1.01 31.42 18.55
N PHE A 32 -2.34 31.52 18.74
CA PHE A 32 -3.13 32.71 18.43
C PHE A 32 -3.57 33.53 19.66
N GLU A 33 -3.04 33.23 20.85
CA GLU A 33 -3.31 33.94 22.12
C GLU A 33 -4.80 34.16 22.46
N THR A 34 -5.68 33.23 22.06
CA THR A 34 -7.10 33.33 22.40
C THR A 34 -7.36 32.76 23.80
N SER A 35 -7.83 33.61 24.72
CA SER A 35 -8.03 33.25 26.13
C SER A 35 -9.27 32.41 26.42
N GLU A 36 -10.04 32.04 25.40
CA GLU A 36 -11.28 31.26 25.58
C GLU A 36 -11.02 29.77 25.32
N ARG A 37 -11.41 28.93 26.29
CA ARG A 37 -11.48 27.48 26.09
C ARG A 37 -12.45 27.22 24.94
N LEU A 38 -11.94 26.75 23.81
CA LEU A 38 -12.75 26.23 22.72
C LEU A 38 -13.48 24.96 23.20
N VAL A 39 -14.79 25.05 23.40
CA VAL A 39 -15.65 23.94 23.85
C VAL A 39 -16.58 23.44 22.72
N ASP A 40 -16.56 24.06 21.54
CA ASP A 40 -17.39 23.62 20.40
C ASP A 40 -16.63 23.69 19.06
N PRO A 41 -16.44 22.56 18.33
CA PRO A 41 -15.76 22.51 17.03
C PRO A 41 -16.40 23.39 15.96
N THR A 42 -17.70 23.64 16.07
CA THR A 42 -18.49 24.40 15.07
C THR A 42 -18.20 25.90 15.16
N GLU A 43 -17.86 26.39 16.35
CA GLU A 43 -17.54 27.79 16.61
C GLU A 43 -16.09 28.11 16.20
N ALA A 44 -15.18 27.14 16.38
CA ALA A 44 -13.80 27.22 15.90
C ALA A 44 -13.74 27.38 14.37
N GLU A 45 -14.56 26.63 13.64
CA GLU A 45 -14.68 26.72 12.17
C GLU A 45 -15.16 28.11 11.73
N ARG A 46 -16.13 28.71 12.42
CA ARG A 46 -16.63 30.05 12.09
C ARG A 46 -15.57 31.14 12.28
N GLN A 47 -14.81 31.07 13.37
CA GLN A 47 -13.75 32.05 13.65
C GLN A 47 -12.57 31.95 12.67
N ILE A 48 -12.26 30.73 12.21
CA ILE A 48 -11.23 30.50 11.18
C ILE A 48 -11.68 31.05 9.81
N ILE A 49 -12.97 30.95 9.49
CA ILE A 49 -13.55 31.50 8.25
C ILE A 49 -13.58 33.04 8.26
N GLU A 50 -13.88 33.68 9.40
CA GLU A 50 -13.87 35.15 9.51
C GLU A 50 -12.46 35.78 9.39
N LEU A 51 -11.40 35.02 9.67
CA LEU A 51 -10.00 35.48 9.57
C LEU A 51 -9.43 35.41 8.14
N GLN A 52 -10.22 35.01 7.14
CA GLN A 52 -9.78 34.95 5.74
C GLN A 52 -10.07 36.25 4.95
N PRO A 53 -9.14 37.21 4.93
CA PRO A 53 -8.95 37.99 3.71
C PRO A 53 -7.49 38.12 3.27
N LEU A 54 -6.63 37.12 3.54
CA LEU A 54 -5.22 37.11 3.07
C LEU A 54 -4.72 35.69 2.72
N VAL A 55 -5.39 34.99 1.81
CA VAL A 55 -4.76 33.84 1.12
C VAL A 55 -5.17 33.86 -0.34
N GLU A 56 -4.47 34.66 -1.15
CA GLU A 56 -4.53 34.53 -2.60
C GLU A 56 -3.81 33.23 -3.01
N SER A 57 -4.58 32.33 -3.62
CA SER A 57 -4.14 31.14 -4.38
C SER A 57 -3.38 30.05 -3.61
N VAL A 58 -4.13 29.14 -2.97
CA VAL A 58 -3.66 27.75 -2.81
C VAL A 58 -4.02 27.00 -4.09
N ILE A 59 -3.02 26.79 -4.95
CA ILE A 59 -3.15 25.91 -6.11
C ILE A 59 -2.97 24.47 -5.60
N PHE A 60 -4.06 23.70 -5.59
CA PHE A 60 -4.02 22.26 -5.32
C PHE A 60 -3.57 21.50 -6.59
N TYR A 61 -2.51 20.70 -6.46
CA TYR A 61 -2.00 19.75 -7.47
C TYR A 61 -2.75 18.39 -7.38
N PRO A 62 -2.64 17.50 -8.39
CA PRO A 62 -3.70 16.52 -8.68
C PRO A 62 -3.84 15.41 -7.64
N CYS A 63 -5.09 15.12 -7.35
CA CYS A 63 -5.65 14.20 -6.37
C CYS A 63 -5.09 12.76 -6.38
N GLU A 64 -4.60 12.28 -5.24
CA GLU A 64 -4.35 10.86 -5.00
C GLU A 64 -5.67 10.15 -4.60
N PRO A 65 -5.97 8.94 -5.13
CA PRO A 65 -7.22 8.22 -4.85
C PRO A 65 -7.55 8.00 -3.36
N GLY A 66 -6.55 8.01 -2.49
CA GLY A 66 -6.71 7.84 -1.05
C GLY A 66 -7.37 9.04 -0.35
N GLU A 67 -7.19 10.26 -0.88
CA GLU A 67 -7.73 11.47 -0.27
C GLU A 67 -9.25 11.55 -0.44
N LEU A 68 -9.75 11.20 -1.64
CA LEU A 68 -11.17 11.12 -1.93
C LEU A 68 -11.89 10.11 -1.01
N MET A 69 -11.32 8.92 -0.83
CA MET A 69 -11.94 7.87 0.00
C MET A 69 -12.06 8.28 1.46
N MET A 70 -11.06 9.00 1.98
CA MET A 70 -11.11 9.53 3.35
C MET A 70 -12.24 10.56 3.51
N ARG A 71 -12.44 11.45 2.53
CA ARG A 71 -13.51 12.45 2.52
C ARG A 71 -14.90 11.80 2.43
N LEU A 72 -15.04 10.78 1.58
CA LEU A 72 -16.27 10.00 1.47
C LEU A 72 -16.61 9.27 2.77
N LYS A 73 -15.62 8.64 3.40
CA LYS A 73 -15.81 7.97 4.70
C LYS A 73 -16.26 8.94 5.80
N TYR A 74 -15.75 10.17 5.79
CA TYR A 74 -16.14 11.21 6.72
C TYR A 74 -17.57 11.72 6.48
N PHE A 75 -17.98 11.85 5.22
CA PHE A 75 -19.34 12.26 4.85
C PHE A 75 -20.37 11.23 5.36
N PHE A 76 -20.12 9.95 5.12
CA PHE A 76 -21.00 8.86 5.53
C PHE A 76 -20.78 8.36 6.97
N ARG A 77 -20.11 9.13 7.84
CA ARG A 77 -19.80 8.70 9.23
C ARG A 77 -21.03 8.31 10.06
N ASN A 78 -22.17 8.90 9.74
CA ASN A 78 -23.45 8.65 10.41
C ASN A 78 -24.31 7.59 9.67
N GLN A 79 -23.89 7.16 8.47
CA GLN A 79 -24.59 6.22 7.60
C GLN A 79 -23.60 5.25 6.92
N PRO A 80 -22.99 4.34 7.69
CA PRO A 80 -21.89 3.49 7.22
C PRO A 80 -22.30 2.47 6.13
N ALA A 81 -23.57 2.07 6.07
CA ALA A 81 -24.08 1.14 5.06
C ALA A 81 -24.03 1.73 3.63
N ASP A 82 -24.23 3.04 3.51
CA ASP A 82 -24.18 3.76 2.24
C ASP A 82 -22.74 3.88 1.75
N TYR A 83 -21.80 4.09 2.69
CA TYR A 83 -20.37 4.03 2.38
C TYR A 83 -19.93 2.64 1.91
N GLU A 84 -20.39 1.58 2.57
CA GLU A 84 -20.08 0.20 2.15
C GLU A 84 -20.58 -0.09 0.73
N SER A 85 -21.79 0.36 0.40
CA SER A 85 -22.35 0.21 -0.95
C SER A 85 -21.50 0.92 -2.01
N LEU A 86 -20.96 2.10 -1.68
CA LEU A 86 -20.07 2.86 -2.57
C LEU A 86 -18.66 2.25 -2.70
N VAL A 87 -18.13 1.65 -1.63
CA VAL A 87 -16.84 0.92 -1.65
C VAL A 87 -16.94 -0.38 -2.46
N GLN A 88 -18.12 -0.99 -2.51
CA GLN A 88 -18.40 -2.18 -3.32
C GLN A 88 -18.66 -1.86 -4.79
N ALA A 89 -18.79 -0.58 -5.16
CA ALA A 89 -18.99 -0.14 -6.54
C ALA A 89 -17.75 -0.41 -7.40
N GLN A 90 -17.96 -0.69 -8.69
CA GLN A 90 -16.85 -0.77 -9.62
C GLN A 90 -16.33 0.64 -9.92
N ARG A 91 -15.02 0.87 -9.78
CA ARG A 91 -14.41 2.18 -10.03
C ARG A 91 -13.67 2.19 -11.36
N VAL A 92 -14.01 3.15 -12.21
CA VAL A 92 -13.26 3.48 -13.43
C VAL A 92 -12.90 4.96 -13.33
N ASP A 93 -11.62 5.27 -13.17
CA ASP A 93 -11.12 6.62 -12.90
C ASP A 93 -11.80 7.28 -11.67
N ASN A 94 -12.64 8.29 -11.90
CA ASN A 94 -13.42 8.96 -10.86
C ASN A 94 -14.93 8.67 -10.93
N THR A 95 -15.31 7.67 -11.72
CA THR A 95 -16.69 7.21 -11.85
C THR A 95 -16.90 5.97 -11.00
N PHE A 96 -17.88 6.03 -10.10
CA PHE A 96 -18.37 4.89 -9.33
C PHE A 96 -19.59 4.32 -10.05
N ILE A 97 -19.46 3.07 -10.49
CA ILE A 97 -20.51 2.35 -11.21
C ILE A 97 -21.17 1.39 -10.23
N LEU A 98 -22.43 1.68 -9.89
CA LEU A 98 -23.26 0.86 -9.03
C LEU A 98 -24.03 -0.16 -9.88
N GLY A 99 -23.83 -1.44 -9.57
CA GLY A 99 -24.51 -2.53 -10.24
C GLY A 99 -25.96 -2.71 -9.75
N PRO A 100 -26.83 -3.39 -10.49
CA PRO A 100 -28.26 -3.53 -10.18
C PRO A 100 -28.58 -4.37 -8.94
N HIS A 101 -27.56 -4.99 -8.33
CA HIS A 101 -27.67 -5.70 -7.05
C HIS A 101 -27.34 -4.82 -5.83
N GLN A 102 -26.89 -3.57 -6.04
CA GLN A 102 -26.53 -2.63 -4.99
C GLN A 102 -27.68 -1.66 -4.74
N ASP A 103 -27.98 -1.39 -3.46
CA ASP A 103 -29.05 -0.47 -3.08
C ASP A 103 -28.57 0.98 -3.25
N ALA A 104 -28.90 1.59 -4.39
CA ALA A 104 -28.49 2.95 -4.73
C ALA A 104 -29.46 4.03 -4.21
N GLU A 105 -30.65 3.66 -3.72
CA GLU A 105 -31.68 4.64 -3.33
C GLU A 105 -31.25 5.56 -2.16
N PRO A 106 -30.59 5.07 -1.09
CA PRO A 106 -30.13 5.92 0.02
C PRO A 106 -29.04 6.91 -0.40
N LEU A 107 -28.13 6.45 -1.27
CA LEU A 107 -27.03 7.24 -1.84
C LEU A 107 -27.57 8.36 -2.74
N LEU A 108 -28.53 8.05 -3.61
CA LEU A 108 -29.14 9.02 -4.52
C LEU A 108 -29.91 10.12 -3.78
N LYS A 109 -30.51 9.82 -2.62
CA LYS A 109 -31.19 10.83 -1.78
C LYS A 109 -30.22 11.85 -1.18
N GLN A 110 -28.99 11.44 -0.90
CA GLN A 110 -27.94 12.30 -0.33
C GLN A 110 -27.01 12.90 -1.40
N TRP A 111 -27.27 12.63 -2.69
CA TRP A 111 -26.39 12.98 -3.79
C TRP A 111 -26.10 14.49 -3.88
N ASN A 112 -27.11 15.32 -3.69
CA ASN A 112 -26.94 16.78 -3.76
C ASN A 112 -26.06 17.30 -2.62
N GLU A 113 -26.22 16.77 -1.41
CA GLU A 113 -25.40 17.14 -0.25
C GLU A 113 -23.96 16.62 -0.40
N LEU A 114 -23.80 15.42 -0.96
CA LEU A 114 -22.49 14.84 -1.25
C LEU A 114 -21.74 15.67 -2.32
N GLN A 115 -22.42 16.08 -3.39
CA GLN A 115 -21.83 16.93 -4.44
C GLN A 115 -21.38 18.28 -3.88
N GLN A 116 -22.20 18.90 -3.03
CA GLN A 116 -21.82 20.15 -2.36
C GLN A 116 -20.63 19.96 -1.42
N PHE A 117 -20.62 18.89 -0.63
CA PHE A 117 -19.51 18.56 0.26
C PHE A 117 -18.22 18.33 -0.53
N LEU A 118 -18.27 17.57 -1.62
CA LEU A 118 -17.12 17.31 -2.49
C LEU A 118 -16.61 18.58 -3.16
N ALA A 119 -17.49 19.46 -3.65
CA ALA A 119 -17.12 20.74 -4.24
C ALA A 119 -16.37 21.65 -3.24
N VAL A 120 -16.86 21.75 -2.00
CA VAL A 120 -16.18 22.51 -0.91
C VAL A 120 -14.81 21.93 -0.59
N ASN A 121 -14.62 20.62 -0.75
CA ASN A 121 -13.35 19.93 -0.51
C ASN A 121 -12.43 19.88 -1.75
N GLY A 122 -12.74 20.62 -2.82
CA GLY A 122 -11.90 20.69 -4.03
C GLY A 122 -12.09 19.53 -5.02
N PHE A 123 -13.17 18.74 -4.86
CA PHE A 123 -13.55 17.62 -5.73
C PHE A 123 -14.72 17.97 -6.67
N ASP A 124 -14.88 19.25 -7.01
CA ASP A 124 -15.99 19.71 -7.84
C ASP A 124 -15.97 19.03 -9.22
N GLY A 125 -17.09 18.39 -9.58
CA GLY A 125 -17.22 17.62 -10.82
C GLY A 125 -16.27 16.43 -10.97
N VAL A 126 -15.52 16.06 -9.92
CA VAL A 126 -14.54 14.97 -9.96
C VAL A 126 -15.25 13.63 -9.88
N VAL A 127 -16.30 13.49 -9.05
CA VAL A 127 -16.96 12.21 -8.78
C VAL A 127 -18.28 12.10 -9.53
N THR A 128 -18.41 11.08 -10.36
CA THR A 128 -19.68 10.69 -10.98
C THR A 128 -20.16 9.34 -10.43
N ILE A 129 -21.47 9.22 -10.17
CA ILE A 129 -22.11 7.94 -9.83
C ILE A 129 -23.03 7.57 -10.99
N GLU A 130 -22.80 6.40 -11.57
CA GLU A 130 -23.68 5.80 -12.58
C GLU A 130 -24.34 4.55 -12.00
N VAL A 131 -25.66 4.45 -12.15
CA VAL A 131 -26.44 3.29 -11.71
C VAL A 131 -26.85 2.51 -12.94
N LEU A 132 -26.39 1.27 -13.08
CA LEU A 132 -26.70 0.44 -14.22
C LEU A 132 -27.88 -0.49 -13.95
N SER A 133 -28.79 -0.56 -14.91
CA SER A 133 -29.88 -1.54 -14.92
C SER A 133 -29.45 -2.86 -15.56
N TRP A 134 -30.19 -3.94 -15.26
CA TRP A 134 -30.00 -5.25 -15.89
C TRP A 134 -30.07 -5.21 -17.42
N GLN A 135 -30.92 -4.36 -17.98
CA GLN A 135 -31.10 -4.22 -19.43
C GLN A 135 -29.86 -3.61 -20.09
N GLU A 136 -29.26 -2.59 -19.47
CA GLU A 136 -28.06 -1.92 -19.99
C GLU A 136 -26.83 -2.83 -19.93
N ILE A 137 -26.71 -3.65 -18.88
CA ILE A 137 -25.65 -4.67 -18.76
C ILE A 137 -25.79 -5.73 -19.85
N GLU A 138 -27.01 -6.21 -20.12
CA GLU A 138 -27.25 -7.19 -21.19
C GLU A 138 -26.94 -6.61 -22.58
N GLU A 139 -27.27 -5.35 -22.82
CA GLU A 139 -26.95 -4.66 -24.08
C GLU A 139 -25.45 -4.45 -24.28
N GLU A 140 -24.70 -4.10 -23.22
CA GLU A 140 -23.26 -3.92 -23.30
C GLU A 140 -22.54 -5.26 -23.53
N ILE A 141 -22.95 -6.32 -22.84
CA ILE A 141 -22.48 -7.69 -23.09
C ILE A 141 -22.81 -8.12 -24.53
N ALA A 142 -23.98 -7.76 -25.05
CA ALA A 142 -24.36 -8.05 -26.43
C ALA A 142 -23.51 -7.27 -27.45
N ARG A 143 -23.18 -6.00 -27.18
CA ARG A 143 -22.28 -5.18 -28.00
C ARG A 143 -20.85 -5.74 -28.02
N GLU A 144 -20.28 -6.04 -26.85
CA GLU A 144 -18.95 -6.64 -26.75
C GLU A 144 -18.89 -7.97 -27.49
N ARG A 145 -19.92 -8.83 -27.34
CA ARG A 145 -20.03 -10.08 -28.09
C ARG A 145 -20.07 -9.85 -29.60
N GLN A 146 -20.85 -8.88 -30.08
CA GLN A 146 -20.91 -8.54 -31.51
C GLN A 146 -19.57 -8.01 -32.03
N GLN A 147 -18.85 -7.22 -31.22
CA GLN A 147 -17.55 -6.66 -31.57
C GLN A 147 -16.46 -7.74 -31.59
N HIS A 148 -16.50 -8.68 -30.63
CA HIS A 148 -15.64 -9.87 -30.63
C HIS A 148 -15.91 -10.79 -31.81
N VAL A 149 -17.17 -10.99 -32.20
CA VAL A 149 -17.54 -11.75 -33.40
C VAL A 149 -17.05 -11.04 -34.67
N LYS A 150 -17.21 -9.72 -34.78
CA LYS A 150 -16.66 -8.93 -35.90
C LYS A 150 -15.13 -9.04 -35.99
N ASN A 151 -14.43 -8.91 -34.86
CA ASN A 151 -12.97 -9.01 -34.80
C ASN A 151 -12.48 -10.44 -35.13
N ALA A 152 -13.24 -11.47 -34.76
CA ALA A 152 -12.98 -12.86 -35.12
C ALA A 152 -13.25 -13.17 -36.61
N ILE A 153 -14.23 -12.48 -37.23
CA ILE A 153 -14.50 -12.60 -38.67
C ILE A 153 -13.41 -11.90 -39.49
N VAL A 154 -12.88 -10.75 -39.01
CA VAL A 154 -11.78 -10.02 -39.67
C VAL A 154 -10.46 -10.80 -39.60
N SER A 155 -10.22 -11.59 -38.54
CA SER A 155 -8.99 -12.37 -38.40
C SER A 155 -8.97 -13.71 -39.16
N ASN A 156 -10.14 -14.21 -39.58
CA ASN A 156 -10.28 -15.51 -40.27
C ASN A 156 -10.58 -15.42 -41.77
N GLY A 157 -10.34 -14.27 -42.40
CA GLY A 157 -10.39 -14.10 -43.85
C GLY A 157 -9.20 -14.75 -44.58
N ASN A 158 -8.98 -16.06 -44.42
CA ASN A 158 -8.34 -16.97 -45.39
C ASN A 158 -8.10 -18.36 -44.78
N GLY A 159 -8.90 -19.35 -45.17
CA GLY A 159 -8.58 -20.75 -44.88
C GLY A 159 -9.77 -21.70 -45.00
N ARG A 160 -9.70 -22.58 -46.01
CA ARG A 160 -10.70 -23.62 -46.32
C ARG A 160 -11.05 -24.52 -45.12
N ALA A 161 -12.33 -24.90 -45.07
CA ALA A 161 -12.87 -25.89 -44.15
C ALA A 161 -12.15 -27.26 -44.30
N LYS A 162 -11.72 -27.83 -43.16
CA LYS A 162 -11.44 -29.25 -43.02
C LYS A 162 -12.19 -29.81 -41.81
N ALA A 163 -12.56 -31.08 -41.96
CA ALA A 163 -13.59 -31.81 -41.26
C ALA A 163 -13.34 -32.03 -39.76
N ALA A 164 -14.45 -32.32 -39.07
CA ALA A 164 -14.59 -32.49 -37.63
C ALA A 164 -13.53 -33.40 -36.99
N GLU A 165 -12.81 -32.83 -36.02
CA GLU A 165 -12.03 -33.55 -35.04
C GLU A 165 -12.45 -33.01 -33.66
N GLU A 166 -12.70 -33.90 -32.70
CA GLU A 166 -13.33 -33.60 -31.41
C GLU A 166 -12.73 -32.38 -30.71
N VAL A 167 -13.55 -31.34 -30.54
CA VAL A 167 -13.15 -30.15 -29.79
C VAL A 167 -13.14 -30.51 -28.30
N LYS A 168 -11.97 -30.86 -27.78
CA LYS A 168 -11.69 -30.75 -26.34
C LYS A 168 -11.94 -29.29 -25.96
N VAL A 169 -13.00 -29.06 -25.20
CA VAL A 169 -13.32 -27.74 -24.63
C VAL A 169 -12.13 -27.30 -23.79
N ASN A 170 -11.34 -26.40 -24.36
CA ASN A 170 -10.20 -25.80 -23.70
C ASN A 170 -10.74 -25.05 -22.49
N ARG A 171 -10.55 -25.59 -21.28
CA ARG A 171 -10.82 -24.87 -20.03
C ARG A 171 -10.07 -23.56 -20.13
N TYR A 172 -10.78 -22.43 -20.09
CA TYR A 172 -10.21 -21.10 -20.02
C TYR A 172 -9.05 -21.09 -19.03
N ALA A 173 -7.81 -21.19 -19.53
CA ALA A 173 -6.62 -21.06 -18.72
C ALA A 173 -6.61 -19.59 -18.30
N HIS A 174 -7.15 -19.32 -17.12
CA HIS A 174 -7.14 -17.98 -16.55
C HIS A 174 -5.70 -17.49 -16.61
N LYS A 175 -5.51 -16.39 -17.35
CA LYS A 175 -4.19 -15.78 -17.51
C LYS A 175 -3.74 -15.40 -16.09
N PRO A 176 -2.51 -15.74 -15.70
CA PRO A 176 -2.10 -15.48 -14.34
C PRO A 176 -2.04 -13.96 -14.11
N GLU A 177 -2.76 -13.49 -13.09
CA GLU A 177 -2.85 -12.07 -12.76
C GLU A 177 -1.73 -11.68 -11.80
N MET A 178 -1.22 -10.46 -11.96
CA MET A 178 -0.25 -9.92 -11.02
C MET A 178 -1.00 -9.39 -9.81
N VAL A 179 -0.64 -9.87 -8.61
CA VAL A 179 -1.34 -9.56 -7.36
C VAL A 179 -0.32 -9.13 -6.32
N ARG A 180 -0.68 -8.19 -5.45
CA ARG A 180 0.13 -7.82 -4.28
C ARG A 180 -0.01 -8.89 -3.21
N ILE A 181 1.05 -9.15 -2.47
CA ILE A 181 1.05 -10.18 -1.43
C ILE A 181 0.00 -9.89 -0.35
N SER A 182 -0.20 -8.61 0.01
CA SER A 182 -1.23 -8.19 0.98
C SER A 182 -2.66 -8.58 0.58
N ASP A 183 -2.92 -8.73 -0.71
CA ASP A 183 -4.28 -8.93 -1.24
C ASP A 183 -4.64 -10.44 -1.29
N ILE A 184 -3.69 -11.32 -0.96
CA ILE A 184 -3.87 -12.77 -0.91
C ILE A 184 -4.46 -13.15 0.46
N LEU A 185 -5.79 -13.09 0.57
CA LEU A 185 -6.51 -13.31 1.83
C LEU A 185 -7.05 -14.73 2.03
N SER A 186 -7.25 -15.49 0.94
CA SER A 186 -7.78 -16.85 0.99
C SER A 186 -7.26 -17.71 -0.16
N SER A 187 -7.42 -19.03 -0.02
CA SER A 187 -7.18 -20.01 -1.09
C SER A 187 -8.43 -20.31 -1.94
N ASP A 188 -9.53 -19.60 -1.67
CA ASP A 188 -10.84 -19.92 -2.21
C ASP A 188 -10.97 -19.34 -3.62
N GLY A 189 -10.83 -20.21 -4.61
CA GLY A 189 -10.70 -19.83 -6.01
C GLY A 189 -9.27 -20.08 -6.44
N TYR A 190 -9.05 -21.16 -7.20
CA TYR A 190 -7.77 -21.63 -7.74
C TYR A 190 -7.08 -20.59 -8.67
N GLN A 191 -6.77 -19.42 -8.13
CA GLN A 191 -6.19 -18.31 -8.84
C GLN A 191 -4.71 -18.61 -8.99
N ARG A 192 -4.32 -18.74 -10.25
CA ARG A 192 -2.93 -18.72 -10.63
C ARG A 192 -2.47 -17.28 -10.53
N VAL A 193 -1.63 -16.99 -9.55
CA VAL A 193 -1.13 -15.64 -9.28
C VAL A 193 0.29 -15.48 -9.78
N VAL A 194 0.65 -14.24 -10.11
CA VAL A 194 2.03 -13.78 -10.28
C VAL A 194 2.31 -12.79 -9.17
N ILE A 195 3.36 -13.04 -8.39
CA ILE A 195 3.90 -12.07 -7.44
C ILE A 195 5.29 -11.65 -7.90
N GLU A 196 5.67 -10.41 -7.64
CA GLU A 196 7.04 -9.93 -7.84
C GLU A 196 7.58 -9.42 -6.51
N GLY A 197 8.69 -10.00 -6.05
CA GLY A 197 9.21 -9.67 -4.74
C GLY A 197 10.67 -10.05 -4.57
N GLN A 198 11.26 -9.56 -3.49
CA GLN A 198 12.60 -9.90 -3.03
C GLN A 198 12.57 -11.25 -2.33
N LEU A 199 13.52 -12.14 -2.65
CA LEU A 199 13.73 -13.39 -1.93
C LEU A 199 14.37 -13.10 -0.56
N VAL A 200 13.63 -13.33 0.52
CA VAL A 200 14.04 -13.02 1.90
C VAL A 200 14.62 -14.22 2.60
N THR A 201 13.99 -15.38 2.47
CA THR A 201 14.48 -16.65 3.04
C THR A 201 14.50 -17.74 1.99
N MET A 202 15.45 -18.66 2.15
CA MET A 202 15.61 -19.82 1.29
C MET A 202 16.15 -20.98 2.11
N GLU A 203 15.31 -21.99 2.29
CA GLU A 203 15.63 -23.23 2.99
C GLU A 203 15.35 -24.42 2.07
N SER A 204 16.11 -25.50 2.25
CA SER A 204 15.89 -26.72 1.50
C SER A 204 15.93 -27.95 2.40
N ARG A 205 15.09 -28.92 2.08
CA ARG A 205 15.06 -30.23 2.77
C ARG A 205 14.92 -31.36 1.76
N ARG A 206 15.69 -32.42 1.95
CA ARG A 206 15.61 -33.64 1.14
C ARG A 206 14.57 -34.60 1.74
N LEU A 207 13.71 -35.15 0.90
CA LEU A 207 12.73 -36.17 1.28
C LEU A 207 13.30 -37.58 1.10
N ASN A 208 12.74 -38.55 1.83
CA ASN A 208 13.07 -39.97 1.68
C ASN A 208 12.79 -40.51 0.26
N SER A 209 11.90 -39.85 -0.49
CA SER A 209 11.62 -40.16 -1.89
C SER A 209 12.72 -39.72 -2.86
N GLY A 210 13.77 -39.04 -2.39
CA GLY A 210 14.84 -38.48 -3.20
C GLY A 210 14.55 -37.10 -3.80
N ARG A 211 13.30 -36.60 -3.68
CA ARG A 211 12.94 -35.22 -4.07
C ARG A 211 13.38 -34.20 -3.03
N HIS A 212 13.57 -32.96 -3.47
CA HIS A 212 13.92 -31.84 -2.60
C HIS A 212 12.74 -30.88 -2.49
N ILE A 213 12.43 -30.45 -1.28
CA ILE A 213 11.51 -29.34 -1.03
C ILE A 213 12.35 -28.09 -0.90
N LEU A 214 12.02 -27.08 -1.71
CA LEU A 214 12.53 -25.74 -1.55
C LEU A 214 11.44 -24.89 -0.88
N ASP A 215 11.78 -24.34 0.28
CA ASP A 215 10.92 -23.46 1.09
C ASP A 215 11.51 -22.05 1.06
N THR A 216 10.80 -21.12 0.44
CA THR A 216 11.29 -19.76 0.21
C THR A 216 10.26 -18.76 0.67
N SER A 217 10.68 -17.55 1.02
CA SER A 217 9.73 -16.45 1.28
C SER A 217 10.07 -15.23 0.43
N PHE A 218 9.02 -14.57 -0.06
CA PHE A 218 9.14 -13.40 -0.91
C PHE A 218 8.45 -12.21 -0.27
N TYR A 219 9.09 -11.04 -0.33
CA TYR A 219 8.57 -9.77 0.15
C TYR A 219 8.42 -8.77 -1.00
N ASP A 220 7.25 -8.18 -1.17
CA ASP A 220 6.95 -7.24 -2.26
C ASP A 220 6.85 -5.76 -1.82
N GLY A 221 7.10 -5.47 -0.54
CA GLY A 221 6.86 -4.15 0.04
C GLY A 221 5.56 -4.06 0.84
N THR A 222 4.55 -4.87 0.49
CA THR A 222 3.22 -4.88 1.12
C THR A 222 3.06 -6.03 2.11
N GLY A 223 3.72 -7.16 1.85
CA GLY A 223 3.69 -8.32 2.72
C GLY A 223 4.73 -9.35 2.33
N THR A 224 4.85 -10.39 3.16
CA THR A 224 5.71 -11.54 2.93
C THR A 224 4.86 -12.80 2.81
N ILE A 225 5.11 -13.64 1.80
CA ILE A 225 4.42 -14.93 1.65
C ILE A 225 5.40 -16.07 1.41
N GLY A 226 5.07 -17.23 1.98
CA GLY A 226 5.78 -18.48 1.72
C GLY A 226 5.55 -18.95 0.29
N VAL A 227 6.61 -19.39 -0.36
CA VAL A 227 6.62 -19.95 -1.69
C VAL A 227 7.34 -21.29 -1.62
N LYS A 228 6.62 -22.37 -1.91
CA LYS A 228 7.13 -23.74 -1.75
C LYS A 228 6.95 -24.55 -3.02
N ASN A 229 7.93 -25.36 -3.38
CA ASN A 229 7.75 -26.39 -4.40
C ASN A 229 8.67 -27.59 -4.18
N MET A 230 8.36 -28.70 -4.86
CA MET A 230 9.13 -29.93 -4.82
C MET A 230 9.82 -30.19 -6.17
N TYR A 231 11.12 -30.36 -6.13
CA TYR A 231 11.96 -30.58 -7.31
C TYR A 231 12.58 -31.99 -7.28
N SER A 232 12.89 -32.52 -8.46
CA SER A 232 13.88 -33.60 -8.57
C SER A 232 15.27 -33.10 -8.14
N ALA A 233 16.23 -34.00 -7.95
CA ALA A 233 17.60 -33.61 -7.57
C ALA A 233 18.22 -32.66 -8.60
N ASP A 234 18.14 -32.99 -9.89
CA ASP A 234 18.70 -32.18 -10.98
C ASP A 234 18.03 -30.80 -11.12
N GLU A 235 16.71 -30.72 -10.92
CA GLU A 235 15.97 -29.45 -10.93
C GLU A 235 16.30 -28.60 -9.71
N PHE A 236 16.50 -29.25 -8.55
CA PHE A 236 16.84 -28.56 -7.31
C PHE A 236 18.19 -27.86 -7.42
N GLU A 237 19.22 -28.53 -7.97
CA GLU A 237 20.54 -27.91 -8.17
C GLU A 237 20.45 -26.66 -9.03
N LYS A 238 19.72 -26.72 -10.16
CA LYS A 238 19.48 -25.57 -11.03
C LYS A 238 18.75 -24.42 -10.31
N MET A 239 17.73 -24.74 -9.53
CA MET A 239 16.99 -23.74 -8.76
C MET A 239 17.85 -23.12 -7.65
N ASN A 240 18.72 -23.92 -7.03
CA ASN A 240 19.60 -23.48 -5.97
C ASN A 240 20.72 -22.56 -6.47
N GLU A 241 21.18 -22.75 -7.71
CA GLU A 241 22.10 -21.82 -8.38
C GLU A 241 21.42 -20.55 -8.86
N PHE A 242 20.16 -20.66 -9.31
CA PHE A 242 19.38 -19.55 -9.86
C PHE A 242 18.87 -18.58 -8.79
N LEU A 243 18.40 -19.09 -7.64
CA LEU A 243 17.82 -18.29 -6.57
C LEU A 243 18.90 -17.80 -5.60
N LYS A 244 18.96 -16.49 -5.40
CA LYS A 244 19.91 -15.83 -4.52
C LYS A 244 19.19 -14.92 -3.54
N LEU A 245 19.57 -15.01 -2.27
CA LEU A 245 19.03 -14.16 -1.22
C LEU A 245 19.20 -12.67 -1.58
N ASN A 246 18.19 -11.87 -1.25
CA ASN A 246 18.09 -10.44 -1.53
C ASN A 246 17.94 -10.05 -3.01
N GLU A 247 17.86 -11.00 -3.95
CA GLU A 247 17.50 -10.74 -5.34
C GLU A 247 15.98 -10.77 -5.56
N TYR A 248 15.53 -10.21 -6.70
CA TYR A 248 14.11 -10.05 -7.02
C TYR A 248 13.67 -11.04 -8.09
N TYR A 249 12.51 -11.66 -7.86
CA TYR A 249 11.96 -12.64 -8.77
C TYR A 249 10.46 -12.44 -8.95
N SER A 250 10.01 -12.78 -10.15
CA SER A 250 8.61 -12.93 -10.51
C SER A 250 8.26 -14.41 -10.37
N VAL A 251 7.36 -14.72 -9.45
CA VAL A 251 6.94 -16.07 -9.11
C VAL A 251 5.51 -16.27 -9.61
N THR A 252 5.32 -17.22 -10.52
CA THR A 252 3.98 -17.68 -10.91
C THR A 252 3.65 -18.96 -10.17
N GLY A 253 2.51 -19.01 -9.49
CA GLY A 253 2.09 -20.19 -8.73
C GLY A 253 0.60 -20.22 -8.44
N THR A 254 0.20 -21.14 -7.59
CA THR A 254 -1.18 -21.27 -7.11
C THR A 254 -1.18 -21.09 -5.60
N VAL A 255 -2.07 -20.24 -5.09
CA VAL A 255 -2.26 -20.06 -3.64
C VAL A 255 -2.89 -21.33 -3.07
N GLN A 256 -2.30 -21.86 -2.00
CA GLN A 256 -2.74 -23.07 -1.31
C GLN A 256 -2.56 -22.90 0.19
N TYR A 257 -3.53 -23.37 0.96
CA TYR A 257 -3.35 -23.51 2.39
C TYR A 257 -2.53 -24.77 2.68
N ASP A 258 -1.38 -24.62 3.33
CA ASP A 258 -0.56 -25.75 3.75
C ASP A 258 -0.96 -26.19 5.16
N ASN A 259 -1.51 -27.39 5.27
CA ASN A 259 -1.96 -27.97 6.54
C ASN A 259 -0.80 -28.23 7.52
N PHE A 260 0.44 -28.33 7.03
CA PHE A 260 1.61 -28.55 7.89
C PHE A 260 2.06 -27.26 8.58
N SER A 261 2.28 -26.18 7.81
CA SER A 261 2.63 -24.87 8.38
C SER A 261 1.42 -24.12 8.94
N LYS A 262 0.20 -24.51 8.56
CA LYS A 262 -1.07 -23.81 8.87
C LYS A 262 -1.09 -22.38 8.34
N GLU A 263 -0.51 -22.17 7.16
CA GLU A 263 -0.38 -20.87 6.52
C GLU A 263 -0.77 -20.95 5.04
N LEU A 264 -1.20 -19.82 4.47
CA LEU A 264 -1.33 -19.66 3.03
C LEU A 264 0.06 -19.54 2.41
N LEU A 265 0.33 -20.38 1.42
CA LEU A 265 1.56 -20.33 0.64
C LEU A 265 1.26 -20.36 -0.85
N ILE A 266 2.24 -19.97 -1.65
CA ILE A 266 2.18 -20.13 -3.10
C ILE A 266 2.95 -21.39 -3.48
N ARG A 267 2.25 -22.34 -4.09
CA ARG A 267 2.92 -23.44 -4.78
C ARG A 267 3.47 -22.94 -6.10
N ALA A 268 4.78 -22.71 -6.15
CA ALA A 268 5.40 -22.14 -7.34
C ALA A 268 5.40 -23.11 -8.53
N ASN A 269 5.09 -22.58 -9.70
CA ASN A 269 5.19 -23.29 -10.98
C ASN A 269 6.35 -22.75 -11.83
N ARG A 270 6.69 -21.48 -11.68
CA ARG A 270 7.73 -20.81 -12.47
C ARG A 270 8.35 -19.67 -11.68
N PHE A 271 9.67 -19.55 -11.79
CA PHE A 271 10.43 -18.39 -11.36
C PHE A 271 11.00 -17.69 -12.58
N LYS A 272 11.09 -16.36 -12.51
CA LYS A 272 11.76 -15.52 -13.50
C LYS A 272 12.50 -14.40 -12.77
N GLN A 273 13.69 -14.03 -13.23
CA GLN A 273 14.38 -12.86 -12.67
C GLN A 273 13.51 -11.62 -12.89
N ALA A 274 13.24 -10.89 -11.82
CA ALA A 274 12.57 -9.60 -11.88
C ALA A 274 13.58 -8.46 -11.70
N LYS A 275 13.19 -7.26 -12.12
CA LYS A 275 13.98 -6.07 -11.81
C LYS A 275 13.71 -5.70 -10.35
N PRO A 276 14.72 -5.23 -9.60
CA PRO A 276 14.48 -4.69 -8.29
C PRO A 276 13.49 -3.52 -8.37
N VAL A 277 12.62 -3.42 -7.35
CA VAL A 277 11.76 -2.25 -7.18
C VAL A 277 12.68 -1.01 -7.17
N PRO A 278 12.38 0.03 -7.96
CA PRO A 278 13.22 1.20 -8.02
C PRO A 278 13.31 1.82 -6.62
N LYS A 279 14.52 1.86 -6.05
CA LYS A 279 14.76 2.54 -4.78
C LYS A 279 14.40 4.02 -4.93
N ARG A 280 13.88 4.63 -3.86
CA ARG A 280 13.63 6.07 -3.81
C ARG A 280 14.90 6.84 -4.20
N GLN A 281 14.77 7.76 -5.15
CA GLN A 281 15.87 8.62 -5.61
C GLN A 281 15.66 10.05 -5.13
N ASP A 282 16.73 10.68 -4.67
CA ASP A 282 16.77 12.13 -4.47
C ASP A 282 17.12 12.81 -5.81
N ARG A 283 16.13 13.49 -6.41
CA ARG A 283 16.28 14.23 -7.67
C ARG A 283 16.47 15.74 -7.47
N ALA A 284 16.61 16.20 -6.23
CA ALA A 284 16.77 17.63 -5.96
C ALA A 284 18.13 18.13 -6.50
N PRO A 285 18.19 19.35 -7.06
CA PRO A 285 19.44 19.95 -7.51
C PRO A 285 20.35 20.31 -6.32
N VAL A 286 19.75 20.77 -5.22
CA VAL A 286 20.44 21.05 -3.95
C VAL A 286 20.15 19.90 -2.99
N LYS A 287 21.21 19.24 -2.51
CA LYS A 287 21.07 18.06 -1.64
C LYS A 287 20.80 18.47 -0.20
N ARG A 288 19.82 17.81 0.41
CA ARG A 288 19.46 17.97 1.82
C ARG A 288 20.60 17.47 2.72
N ILE A 289 20.67 18.00 3.94
CA ILE A 289 21.45 17.45 5.05
C ILE A 289 20.44 17.07 6.13
N GLU A 290 20.46 15.80 6.56
CA GLU A 290 19.64 15.35 7.68
C GLU A 290 20.29 15.79 9.00
N LEU A 291 19.50 16.42 9.88
CA LEU A 291 19.98 16.98 11.15
C LEU A 291 19.39 16.28 12.38
N GLY A 292 18.31 15.52 12.20
CA GLY A 292 17.68 14.72 13.26
C GLY A 292 17.53 13.29 12.78
N LEU A 293 18.33 12.38 13.33
CA LEU A 293 18.32 10.97 12.95
C LEU A 293 18.68 10.10 14.12
N GLN A 294 17.88 9.07 14.32
CA GLN A 294 18.10 8.04 15.33
C GLN A 294 18.43 6.71 14.65
N THR A 295 19.42 6.02 15.22
CA THR A 295 19.89 4.70 14.82
C THR A 295 19.41 3.66 15.82
N THR A 296 19.66 2.38 15.54
CA THR A 296 19.44 1.26 16.49
C THR A 296 20.10 1.44 17.86
N MET A 297 21.02 2.39 18.02
CA MET A 297 21.64 2.74 19.31
C MET A 297 20.79 3.70 20.16
N SER A 298 19.66 4.19 19.63
CA SER A 298 18.60 4.83 20.39
C SER A 298 17.68 3.77 20.97
N GLU A 299 17.74 3.59 22.29
CA GLU A 299 17.02 2.52 22.98
C GLU A 299 15.50 2.60 22.69
N ILE A 300 14.97 1.52 22.10
CA ILE A 300 13.54 1.31 21.77
C ILE A 300 12.97 2.24 20.67
N ASP A 301 13.72 3.25 20.21
CA ASP A 301 13.23 4.26 19.25
C ASP A 301 13.77 4.02 17.82
N GLY A 302 15.07 3.75 17.67
CA GLY A 302 15.68 3.59 16.36
C GLY A 302 15.64 2.15 15.84
N ILE A 303 15.20 1.98 14.59
CA ILE A 303 15.05 0.66 13.93
C ILE A 303 16.05 0.40 12.79
N VAL A 304 16.86 1.40 12.41
CA VAL A 304 17.79 1.30 11.27
C VAL A 304 19.23 1.49 11.75
N GLU A 305 20.10 0.59 11.30
CA GLU A 305 21.53 0.65 11.57
C GLU A 305 22.19 1.86 10.90
N VAL A 306 23.22 2.42 11.55
CA VAL A 306 23.94 3.60 11.04
C VAL A 306 24.59 3.37 9.67
N ASP A 307 24.94 2.11 9.35
CA ASP A 307 25.54 1.76 8.07
C ASP A 307 24.56 1.88 6.89
N ALA A 308 23.30 1.51 7.10
CA ALA A 308 22.24 1.62 6.12
C ALA A 308 21.95 3.10 5.81
N TYR A 309 21.88 3.95 6.84
CA TYR A 309 21.73 5.39 6.66
C TYR A 309 22.88 6.01 5.88
N LEU A 310 24.13 5.73 6.26
CA LEU A 310 25.30 6.27 5.56
C LEU A 310 25.35 5.82 4.09
N LYS A 311 25.05 4.55 3.80
CA LYS A 311 24.94 4.06 2.41
C LYS A 311 23.83 4.76 1.64
N GLN A 312 22.70 5.05 2.28
CA GLN A 312 21.57 5.74 1.66
C GLN A 312 21.89 7.21 1.37
N VAL A 313 22.49 7.92 2.32
CA VAL A 313 22.98 9.30 2.18
C VAL A 313 24.01 9.39 1.06
N HIS A 314 24.93 8.42 0.98
CA HIS A 314 25.90 8.31 -0.12
C HIS A 314 25.19 8.13 -1.47
N ALA A 315 24.23 7.20 -1.55
CA ALA A 315 23.46 6.94 -2.76
C ALA A 315 22.62 8.14 -3.22
N TRP A 316 22.15 8.98 -2.30
CA TRP A 316 21.45 10.23 -2.61
C TRP A 316 22.38 11.41 -2.88
N GLY A 317 23.69 11.26 -2.68
CA GLY A 317 24.68 12.31 -2.87
C GLY A 317 24.61 13.42 -1.82
N HIS A 318 24.07 13.13 -0.63
CA HIS A 318 23.99 14.09 0.47
C HIS A 318 25.41 14.39 1.02
N PRO A 319 25.78 15.66 1.20
CA PRO A 319 27.16 16.02 1.59
C PRO A 319 27.46 15.72 3.06
N ALA A 320 26.43 15.68 3.91
CA ALA A 320 26.56 15.43 5.33
C ALA A 320 25.30 14.79 5.92
N MET A 321 25.43 14.20 7.11
CA MET A 321 24.34 13.62 7.89
C MET A 321 24.64 13.74 9.39
N ALA A 322 23.66 14.12 10.20
CA ALA A 322 23.77 14.07 11.66
C ALA A 322 23.37 12.72 12.23
N ILE A 323 23.94 12.38 13.38
CA ILE A 323 23.49 11.27 14.24
C ILE A 323 23.11 11.90 15.57
N THR A 324 21.87 11.69 16.01
CA THR A 324 21.30 12.30 17.21
C THR A 324 20.52 11.26 18.00
N ASP A 325 21.21 10.18 18.38
CA ASP A 325 20.59 9.10 19.14
C ASP A 325 20.04 9.59 20.49
N LEU A 326 18.97 8.96 20.98
CA LEU A 326 18.36 9.28 22.27
C LEU A 326 19.26 8.80 23.42
N ASN A 327 19.75 9.73 24.24
CA ASN A 327 20.58 9.48 25.41
C ASN A 327 21.81 8.59 25.14
N SER A 328 22.26 8.51 23.89
CA SER A 328 23.26 7.55 23.44
C SER A 328 24.17 8.18 22.38
N VAL A 329 25.43 7.75 22.38
CA VAL A 329 26.44 8.10 21.35
C VAL A 329 27.13 6.85 20.81
N GLN A 330 26.54 5.67 21.04
CA GLN A 330 27.19 4.39 20.77
C GLN A 330 27.39 4.12 19.28
N ALA A 331 26.62 4.77 18.40
CA ALA A 331 26.78 4.65 16.95
C ALA A 331 28.04 5.33 16.40
N PHE A 332 28.68 6.22 17.17
CA PHE A 332 29.76 7.09 16.69
C PHE A 332 30.99 6.34 16.13
N PRO A 333 31.52 5.29 16.77
CA PRO A 333 32.69 4.58 16.26
C PRO A 333 32.44 3.97 14.88
N LYS A 334 31.33 3.24 14.72
CA LYS A 334 30.91 2.63 13.45
C LYS A 334 30.65 3.69 12.37
N ALA A 335 30.02 4.81 12.75
CA ALA A 335 29.78 5.93 11.84
C ALA A 335 31.09 6.58 11.35
N TYR A 336 32.06 6.77 12.23
CA TYR A 336 33.35 7.38 11.90
C TYR A 336 34.14 6.55 10.88
N GLU A 337 34.19 5.24 11.07
CA GLU A 337 34.91 4.34 10.15
C GLU A 337 34.27 4.33 8.76
N LEU A 338 32.95 4.14 8.70
CA LEU A 338 32.24 4.02 7.42
C LEU A 338 32.13 5.35 6.67
N SER A 339 31.95 6.46 7.39
CA SER A 339 31.86 7.80 6.76
C SER A 339 33.13 8.20 6.03
N LYS A 340 34.30 7.82 6.54
CA LYS A 340 35.58 8.00 5.83
C LYS A 340 35.65 7.24 4.52
N GLN A 341 35.15 6.00 4.50
CA GLN A 341 35.13 5.16 3.30
C GLN A 341 34.18 5.73 2.24
N LEU A 342 33.03 6.26 2.67
CA LEU A 342 32.00 6.79 1.78
C LEU A 342 32.17 8.28 1.44
N GLY A 343 33.10 8.99 2.08
CA GLY A 343 33.34 10.41 1.88
C GLY A 343 32.21 11.32 2.38
N ILE A 344 31.47 10.91 3.40
CA ILE A 344 30.37 11.67 3.99
C ILE A 344 30.85 12.40 5.24
N LYS A 345 30.46 13.67 5.42
CA LYS A 345 30.67 14.37 6.70
C LYS A 345 29.60 13.98 7.70
N VAL A 346 29.99 13.35 8.80
CA VAL A 346 29.07 13.06 9.91
C VAL A 346 29.06 14.21 10.92
N LEU A 347 27.87 14.64 11.32
CA LEU A 347 27.64 15.60 12.40
C LEU A 347 27.27 14.81 13.67
N TYR A 348 28.17 14.78 14.63
CA TYR A 348 27.99 14.04 15.88
C TYR A 348 27.14 14.85 16.86
N GLY A 349 25.90 14.42 17.07
CA GLY A 349 24.93 15.05 17.96
C GLY A 349 24.33 14.07 18.96
N LEU A 350 23.42 14.57 19.80
CA LEU A 350 22.82 13.81 20.89
C LEU A 350 21.43 14.37 21.17
N THR A 351 20.43 13.50 21.25
CA THR A 351 19.09 13.89 21.72
C THR A 351 19.01 13.58 23.20
N LEU A 352 18.68 14.57 24.03
CA LEU A 352 18.56 14.42 25.48
C LEU A 352 17.13 14.71 25.95
N ARG A 353 16.69 13.97 26.96
CA ARG A 353 15.54 14.36 27.77
C ARG A 353 16.02 15.32 28.85
N VAL A 354 15.60 16.58 28.73
CA VAL A 354 15.92 17.63 29.70
C VAL A 354 14.71 17.81 30.61
N TYR A 355 14.95 17.84 31.92
CA TYR A 355 13.93 18.10 32.93
C TYR A 355 14.13 19.50 33.47
N ASP A 356 13.03 20.24 33.61
CA ASP A 356 13.05 21.51 34.32
C ASP A 356 13.22 21.24 35.82
N ASP A 357 14.23 21.86 36.42
CA ASP A 357 14.51 21.79 37.85
C ASP A 357 13.89 22.96 38.63
N THR A 358 13.11 23.82 37.94
CA THR A 358 12.38 24.91 38.56
C THR A 358 11.39 24.34 39.59
N PRO A 359 11.51 24.72 40.89
CA PRO A 359 10.56 24.26 41.90
C PRO A 359 9.17 24.84 41.62
N GLU A 360 8.14 23.98 41.65
CA GLU A 360 6.74 24.41 41.63
C GLU A 360 6.49 25.32 42.84
N LEU A 361 6.19 26.60 42.59
CA LEU A 361 5.99 27.65 43.59
C LEU A 361 4.62 27.59 44.27
#